data_AF-A0A0J6FP08-F1
#
_entry.id   AF-A0A0J6FP08-F1
#
_cell.length_a   1.000
_cell.length_b   1.000
_cell.length_c   1.000
_cell.angle_alpha   90.00
_cell.angle_beta   90.00
_cell.angle_gamma   90.00
#
_symmetry.space_group_name_H-M   'P 1'
#
loop_
_entity.id
_entity.type
_entity.pdbx_description
1 polymer ?
#
loop_
_entity_poly.entity_id
_entity_poly.type
_entity_poly.pdbx_seq_one_letter_code
_entity_poly.pdbx_strand_id
1 'polypeptide(L)'
;MANYIPYLLLTVISIGVLLWIFISTKDLSYLVYYFLIAGLAYVFEYIILILMNSYTYKPHLVSIGVYDSILGDLSSQAFSVPAAAILVTVYQVRLKGVLPLVILFMGIEKLFLYLNIYDHNWWRTYYTGIFLFLTFFLSKWFYRMIIKVTLLRFVALFFSLIFFLSNGLFLLFLVMPEVHFEVGWFENSYRDNIAFSTLLIIGESLLLTLALYIRRYSVIGILFLFTLVHYYFVQVSVFHVSNEYVYLILIGLTVSSYFFILWGNDIWIKKQMKM
;
A
#
# COMPACT_ATOMS: atom_id res chain seq x y z
N MET A 1 14.90 -6.40 24.40
CA MET A 1 13.46 -6.59 24.08
C MET A 1 13.37 -7.00 22.63
N ALA A 2 12.38 -7.81 22.25
CA ALA A 2 12.24 -8.16 20.84
C ALA A 2 11.81 -6.93 20.03
N ASN A 3 12.59 -6.58 19.00
CA ASN A 3 12.43 -5.32 18.27
C ASN A 3 11.06 -5.18 17.58
N TYR A 4 10.39 -6.30 17.26
CA TYR A 4 9.07 -6.31 16.62
C TYR A 4 7.91 -5.91 17.54
N ILE A 5 8.08 -5.88 18.87
CA ILE A 5 6.97 -5.66 19.81
C ILE A 5 6.29 -4.28 19.59
N PRO A 6 7.04 -3.16 19.49
CA PRO A 6 6.42 -1.86 19.24
C PRO A 6 5.66 -1.78 17.92
N TYR A 7 6.19 -2.43 16.86
CA TYR A 7 5.51 -2.54 15.57
C TYR A 7 4.20 -3.33 15.69
N LEU A 8 4.24 -4.49 16.34
CA LEU A 8 3.05 -5.33 16.52
C LEU A 8 1.97 -4.61 17.33
N LEU A 9 2.36 -3.94 18.42
CA LEU A 9 1.44 -3.18 19.26
C LEU A 9 0.77 -2.06 18.45
N LEU A 10 1.55 -1.32 17.68
CA LEU A 10 1.06 -0.24 16.82
C LEU A 10 0.07 -0.78 15.77
N THR A 11 0.40 -1.91 15.14
CA THR A 11 -0.49 -2.60 14.18
C THR A 11 -1.79 -3.06 14.84
N VAL A 12 -1.73 -3.72 16.01
CA VAL A 12 -2.90 -4.24 16.72
C VAL A 12 -3.84 -3.10 17.15
N ILE A 13 -3.30 -2.01 17.69
CA ILE A 13 -4.09 -0.82 18.04
C ILE A 13 -4.78 -0.26 16.79
N SER A 14 -4.05 -0.15 15.67
CA SER A 14 -4.58 0.38 14.41
C SER A 14 -5.70 -0.48 13.84
N ILE A 15 -5.55 -1.81 13.88
CA ILE A 15 -6.61 -2.76 13.49
C ILE A 15 -7.82 -2.60 14.41
N GLY A 16 -7.61 -2.48 15.73
CA GLY A 16 -8.69 -2.26 16.69
C GLY A 16 -9.49 -0.99 16.38
N VAL A 17 -8.82 0.11 16.05
CA VAL A 17 -9.45 1.37 15.64
C VAL A 17 -10.24 1.20 14.34
N LEU A 18 -9.68 0.54 13.33
CA LEU A 18 -10.35 0.29 12.05
C LEU A 18 -11.61 -0.58 12.23
N LEU A 19 -11.50 -1.68 12.98
CA LEU A 19 -12.63 -2.55 13.29
C LEU A 19 -13.74 -1.77 14.01
N TRP A 20 -13.39 -0.98 15.02
CA TRP A 20 -14.35 -0.12 15.72
C TRP A 20 -15.06 0.84 14.76
N ILE A 21 -14.33 1.49 13.85
CA ILE A 21 -14.90 2.39 12.84
C ILE A 21 -15.87 1.64 11.92
N PHE A 22 -15.47 0.50 11.36
CA PHE A 22 -16.30 -0.24 10.41
C PHE A 22 -17.55 -0.83 11.06
N ILE A 23 -17.45 -1.31 12.29
CA ILE A 23 -18.60 -1.79 13.08
C ILE A 23 -19.56 -0.63 13.40
N SER A 24 -19.01 0.53 13.80
CA SER A 24 -19.81 1.69 14.20
C SER A 24 -20.51 2.37 13.03
N THR A 25 -19.84 2.47 11.88
CA THR A 25 -20.38 3.18 10.71
C THR A 25 -21.25 2.31 9.81
N LYS A 26 -20.99 0.99 9.76
CA LYS A 26 -21.65 0.05 8.84
C LYS A 26 -21.61 0.50 7.37
N ASP A 27 -20.59 1.27 7.00
CA ASP A 27 -20.44 1.86 5.67
C ASP A 27 -19.14 1.40 5.03
N LEU A 28 -19.27 0.46 4.08
CA LEU A 28 -18.14 -0.13 3.38
C LEU A 28 -17.39 0.86 2.49
N SER A 29 -17.95 2.04 2.19
CA SER A 29 -17.23 3.05 1.41
C SER A 29 -15.98 3.56 2.14
N TYR A 30 -15.95 3.52 3.47
CA TYR A 30 -14.76 3.81 4.26
C TYR A 30 -13.69 2.73 4.15
N LEU A 31 -14.08 1.47 3.93
CA LEU A 31 -13.12 0.38 3.70
C LEU A 31 -12.46 0.52 2.33
N VAL A 32 -13.22 0.84 1.28
CA VAL A 32 -12.62 1.14 -0.04
C VAL A 32 -11.72 2.38 0.04
N TYR A 33 -12.12 3.38 0.84
CA TYR A 33 -11.33 4.58 1.08
C TYR A 33 -10.04 4.31 1.88
N TYR A 34 -10.05 3.34 2.79
CA TYR A 34 -8.85 2.88 3.50
C TYR A 34 -7.79 2.35 2.53
N PHE A 35 -8.19 1.50 1.58
CA PHE A 35 -7.27 0.95 0.60
C PHE A 35 -6.63 2.02 -0.29
N LEU A 36 -7.38 3.08 -0.61
CA LEU A 36 -6.83 4.23 -1.33
C LEU A 36 -5.71 4.90 -0.51
N ILE A 37 -5.96 5.21 0.77
CA ILE A 37 -4.96 5.88 1.60
C ILE A 37 -3.73 5.00 1.79
N ALA A 38 -3.93 3.69 1.99
CA ALA A 38 -2.85 2.73 2.08
C ALA A 38 -2.05 2.63 0.77
N GLY A 39 -2.70 2.72 -0.39
CA GLY A 39 -2.04 2.77 -1.69
C GLY A 39 -1.25 4.05 -1.96
N LEU A 40 -1.75 5.19 -1.52
CA LEU A 40 -1.00 6.45 -1.55
C LEU A 40 0.22 6.39 -0.62
N ALA A 41 0.07 5.84 0.58
CA ALA A 41 1.18 5.61 1.50
C ALA A 41 2.21 4.67 0.87
N TYR A 42 1.78 3.58 0.23
CA TYR A 42 2.68 2.66 -0.47
C TYR A 42 3.50 3.33 -1.58
N VAL A 43 2.87 4.15 -2.43
CA VAL A 43 3.61 4.87 -3.48
C VAL A 43 4.57 5.90 -2.88
N PHE A 44 4.19 6.54 -1.78
CA PHE A 44 5.07 7.43 -1.06
C PHE A 44 6.29 6.71 -0.49
N GLU A 45 6.09 5.60 0.23
CA GLU A 45 7.17 4.76 0.76
C GLU A 45 8.03 4.16 -0.36
N TYR A 46 7.43 3.74 -1.47
CA TYR A 46 8.19 3.32 -2.65
C TYR A 46 9.22 4.39 -3.07
N ILE A 47 8.82 5.65 -3.12
CA ILE A 47 9.73 6.75 -3.48
C ILE A 47 10.78 6.96 -2.39
N ILE A 48 10.36 7.16 -1.14
CA ILE A 48 11.30 7.61 -0.10
C ILE A 48 12.11 6.46 0.52
N LEU A 49 11.50 5.32 0.80
CA LEU A 49 12.13 4.16 1.42
C LEU A 49 12.85 3.33 0.36
N ILE A 50 12.15 2.90 -0.70
CA ILE A 50 12.75 1.96 -1.68
C ILE A 50 13.71 2.67 -2.62
N LEU A 51 13.31 3.77 -3.27
CA LEU A 51 14.19 4.45 -4.24
C LEU A 51 15.25 5.33 -3.56
N MET A 52 14.88 6.05 -2.50
CA MET A 52 15.78 7.03 -1.87
C MET A 52 16.43 6.54 -0.57
N ASN A 53 16.06 5.39 -0.01
CA ASN A 53 16.60 4.86 1.23
C ASN A 53 16.57 5.91 2.37
N SER A 54 15.40 6.51 2.61
CA SER A 54 15.20 7.61 3.59
C SER A 54 15.48 7.21 5.04
N TYR A 55 15.11 5.98 5.38
CA TYR A 55 15.23 5.38 6.71
C TYR A 55 15.18 3.86 6.60
N THR A 56 15.42 3.19 7.73
CA THR A 56 15.39 1.73 7.83
C THR A 56 14.63 1.31 9.08
N TYR A 57 13.64 0.44 8.93
CA TYR A 57 12.99 -0.25 10.05
C TYR A 57 13.74 -1.54 10.39
N LYS A 58 13.78 -1.90 11.68
CA LYS A 58 14.50 -3.07 12.18
C LYS A 58 13.65 -3.93 13.13
N PRO A 59 12.50 -4.46 12.69
CA PRO A 59 11.67 -5.32 13.54
C PRO A 59 12.33 -6.67 13.87
N HIS A 60 13.31 -7.13 13.08
CA HIS A 60 13.99 -8.42 13.23
C HIS A 60 13.03 -9.61 13.20
N LEU A 61 12.09 -9.61 12.24
CA LEU A 61 11.17 -10.70 11.94
C LEU A 61 11.74 -11.66 10.91
N VAL A 62 12.55 -11.17 9.96
CA VAL A 62 13.20 -11.99 8.92
C VAL A 62 14.67 -11.62 8.74
N SER A 63 15.45 -12.54 8.17
CA SER A 63 16.90 -12.38 8.00
C SER A 63 17.29 -11.40 6.88
N ILE A 64 16.43 -11.24 5.86
CA ILE A 64 16.69 -10.38 4.71
C ILE A 64 16.36 -8.94 5.10
N GLY A 65 17.39 -8.11 5.29
CA GLY A 65 17.24 -6.76 5.85
C GLY A 65 16.27 -5.84 5.10
N VAL A 66 16.21 -5.92 3.76
CA VAL A 66 15.25 -5.15 2.96
C VAL A 66 13.81 -5.58 3.26
N TYR A 67 13.55 -6.89 3.30
CA TYR A 67 12.23 -7.42 3.59
C TYR A 67 11.84 -7.18 5.05
N ASP A 68 12.80 -7.26 5.98
CA ASP A 68 12.59 -6.93 7.38
C ASP A 68 12.16 -5.46 7.55
N SER A 69 12.84 -4.55 6.86
CA SER A 69 12.47 -3.14 6.86
C SER A 69 11.08 -2.90 6.27
N ILE A 70 10.73 -3.58 5.17
CA ILE A 70 9.38 -3.49 4.58
C ILE A 70 8.32 -4.02 5.55
N LEU A 71 8.58 -5.12 6.25
CA LEU A 71 7.65 -5.64 7.28
C LEU A 71 7.43 -4.65 8.43
N GLY A 72 8.48 -3.93 8.83
CA GLY A 72 8.37 -2.85 9.82
C GLY A 72 7.55 -1.68 9.30
N ASP A 73 7.80 -1.28 8.04
CA ASP A 73 7.07 -0.22 7.35
C ASP A 73 5.57 -0.52 7.23
N LEU A 74 5.18 -1.77 6.96
CA LEU A 74 3.75 -2.16 6.89
C LEU A 74 2.95 -1.74 8.12
N SER A 75 3.54 -1.76 9.31
CA SER A 75 2.88 -1.28 10.53
C SER A 75 2.38 0.16 10.38
N SER A 76 3.17 1.02 9.73
CA SER A 76 2.84 2.41 9.46
C SER A 76 1.98 2.56 8.20
N GLN A 77 2.51 2.17 7.04
CA GLN A 77 1.93 2.50 5.73
C GLN A 77 0.62 1.76 5.45
N ALA A 78 0.49 0.51 5.92
CA ALA A 78 -0.70 -0.29 5.70
C ALA A 78 -1.73 -0.05 6.80
N PHE A 79 -1.30 0.10 8.06
CA PHE A 79 -2.21 0.13 9.20
C PHE A 79 -2.34 1.51 9.83
N SER A 80 -1.32 2.01 10.52
CA SER A 80 -1.50 3.17 11.42
C SER A 80 -1.84 4.46 10.70
N VAL A 81 -1.13 4.80 9.62
CA VAL A 81 -1.37 6.03 8.88
C VAL A 81 -2.75 6.00 8.20
N PRO A 82 -3.14 4.93 7.46
CA PRO A 82 -4.49 4.82 6.94
C PRO A 82 -5.56 4.81 8.04
N ALA A 83 -5.38 4.10 9.15
CA ALA A 83 -6.34 4.06 10.25
C ALA A 83 -6.62 5.46 10.82
N ALA A 84 -5.57 6.25 11.06
CA ALA A 84 -5.72 7.62 11.53
C ALA A 84 -6.41 8.52 10.48
N ALA A 85 -6.08 8.37 9.19
CA ALA A 85 -6.72 9.12 8.12
C ALA A 85 -8.22 8.78 8.00
N ILE A 86 -8.60 7.52 8.18
CA ILE A 86 -10.01 7.09 8.20
C ILE A 86 -10.72 7.64 9.43
N LEU A 87 -10.11 7.58 10.62
CA LEU A 87 -10.66 8.18 11.84
C LEU A 87 -10.94 9.67 11.64
N VAL A 88 -9.97 10.42 11.11
CA VAL A 88 -10.11 11.85 10.80
C VAL A 88 -11.24 12.10 9.81
N THR A 89 -11.39 11.22 8.82
CA THR A 89 -12.41 11.34 7.77
C THR A 89 -13.81 11.03 8.29
N VAL A 90 -13.98 9.90 8.98
CA VAL A 90 -15.28 9.43 9.48
C VAL A 90 -15.85 10.41 10.51
N TYR A 91 -15.03 10.80 11.50
CA TYR A 91 -15.48 11.68 12.58
C TYR A 91 -15.31 13.17 12.29
N GLN A 92 -14.93 13.52 11.05
CA GLN A 92 -14.77 14.91 10.61
C GLN A 92 -13.89 15.73 11.55
N VAL A 93 -12.79 15.12 12.04
CA VAL A 93 -11.91 15.70 13.06
C VAL A 93 -11.41 17.06 12.58
N ARG A 94 -11.64 18.10 13.40
CA ARG A 94 -11.24 19.49 13.08
C ARG A 94 -9.72 19.63 13.14
N LEU A 95 -9.18 20.70 12.57
CA LEU A 95 -7.73 20.94 12.50
C LEU A 95 -7.04 20.84 13.87
N LYS A 96 -7.67 21.37 14.92
CA LYS A 96 -7.17 21.29 16.31
C LYS A 96 -7.02 19.84 16.81
N GLY A 97 -7.81 18.89 16.31
CA GLY A 97 -7.70 17.46 16.63
C GLY A 97 -6.72 16.71 15.73
N VAL A 98 -6.42 17.23 14.53
CA VAL A 98 -5.38 16.67 13.65
C VAL A 98 -3.99 16.88 14.24
N LEU A 99 -3.72 18.04 14.84
CA LEU A 99 -2.41 18.37 15.41
C LEU A 99 -1.93 17.36 16.48
N PRO A 100 -2.73 16.99 17.50
CA PRO A 100 -2.36 15.92 18.43
C PRO A 100 -2.04 14.58 17.77
N LEU A 101 -2.77 14.18 16.72
CA LEU A 101 -2.49 12.93 16.01
C LEU A 101 -1.13 12.99 15.32
N VAL A 102 -0.82 14.10 14.65
CA VAL A 102 0.48 14.30 14.00
C VAL A 102 1.62 14.27 15.03
N ILE A 103 1.45 14.97 16.16
CA ILE A 103 2.42 14.97 17.26
C ILE A 103 2.60 13.55 17.83
N LEU A 104 1.52 12.78 17.96
CA LEU A 104 1.58 11.38 18.41
C LEU A 104 2.46 10.53 17.48
N PHE A 105 2.26 10.61 16.16
CA PHE A 105 3.09 9.86 15.20
C PHE A 105 4.56 10.29 15.23
N MET A 106 4.84 11.59 15.31
CA MET A 106 6.20 12.10 15.49
C MET A 106 6.83 11.59 16.80
N GLY A 107 6.02 11.47 17.86
CA GLY A 107 6.43 10.90 19.14
C GLY A 107 6.74 9.41 19.04
N ILE A 108 5.91 8.63 18.33
CA ILE A 108 6.14 7.20 18.07
C ILE A 108 7.44 7.01 17.28
N GLU A 109 7.68 7.81 16.25
CA GLU A 109 8.92 7.74 15.47
C GLU A 109 10.15 8.05 16.33
N LYS A 110 10.08 9.11 17.16
CA LYS A 110 11.15 9.42 18.13
C LYS A 110 11.37 8.31 19.14
N LEU A 111 10.30 7.65 19.59
CA LEU A 111 10.40 6.48 20.46
C LEU A 111 11.11 5.34 19.74
N PHE A 112 10.82 5.09 18.47
CA PHE A 112 11.47 4.02 17.69
C PHE A 112 12.96 4.31 17.47
N LEU A 113 13.32 5.57 17.21
CA LEU A 113 14.72 6.03 17.18
C LEU A 113 15.41 5.78 18.53
N TYR A 114 14.77 6.18 19.63
CA TYR A 114 15.32 6.00 20.98
C TYR A 114 15.53 4.51 21.33
N LEU A 115 14.65 3.63 20.86
CA LEU A 115 14.74 2.18 21.04
C LEU A 115 15.76 1.52 20.08
N ASN A 116 16.38 2.26 19.16
CA ASN A 116 17.28 1.76 18.11
C ASN A 116 16.65 0.68 17.22
N ILE A 117 15.33 0.74 17.04
CA ILE A 117 14.58 -0.18 16.16
C ILE A 117 14.23 0.46 14.82
N TYR A 118 14.60 1.72 14.61
CA TYR A 118 14.38 2.51 13.41
C TYR A 118 15.51 3.53 13.30
N ASP A 119 16.04 3.72 12.10
CA ASP A 119 17.12 4.67 11.84
C ASP A 119 16.75 5.65 10.72
N HIS A 120 17.15 6.91 10.88
CA HIS A 120 17.13 7.88 9.79
C HIS A 120 18.43 7.82 8.99
N ASN A 121 18.32 7.79 7.67
CA ASN A 121 19.45 8.02 6.78
C ASN A 121 19.54 9.51 6.43
N TRP A 122 18.52 10.03 5.73
CA TRP A 122 18.38 11.47 5.45
C TRP A 122 17.02 12.03 5.90
N TRP A 123 16.07 11.14 6.25
CA TRP A 123 14.79 11.55 6.78
C TRP A 123 14.91 12.28 8.11
N ARG A 124 13.89 13.06 8.44
CA ARG A 124 13.80 13.81 9.70
C ARG A 124 12.35 13.76 10.17
N THR A 125 12.13 13.67 11.48
CA THR A 125 10.79 13.52 12.06
C THR A 125 9.82 14.65 11.69
N TYR A 126 10.32 15.85 11.42
CA TYR A 126 9.45 16.93 10.97
C TYR A 126 8.87 16.70 9.56
N TYR A 127 9.53 15.93 8.69
CA TYR A 127 8.96 15.50 7.41
C TYR A 127 7.73 14.61 7.63
N THR A 128 7.81 13.63 8.54
CA THR A 128 6.64 12.83 8.96
C THR A 128 5.51 13.71 9.44
N GLY A 129 5.83 14.70 10.28
CA GLY A 129 4.85 15.69 10.74
C GLY A 129 4.14 16.42 9.60
N ILE A 130 4.90 16.95 8.64
CA ILE A 130 4.39 17.69 7.49
C ILE A 130 3.49 16.80 6.61
N PHE A 131 3.98 15.62 6.22
CA PHE A 131 3.25 14.73 5.32
C PHE A 131 1.99 14.16 5.98
N LEU A 132 2.04 13.76 7.25
CA LEU A 132 0.85 13.29 7.97
C LEU A 132 -0.19 14.40 8.16
N PHE A 133 0.25 15.63 8.46
CA PHE A 133 -0.65 16.76 8.54
C PHE A 133 -1.38 16.99 7.21
N LEU A 134 -0.64 16.99 6.09
CA LEU A 134 -1.22 17.12 4.75
C LEU A 134 -2.20 15.98 4.45
N THR A 135 -1.81 14.73 4.70
CA THR A 135 -2.65 13.55 4.49
C THR A 135 -3.95 13.65 5.28
N PHE A 136 -3.90 13.91 6.59
CA PHE A 136 -5.09 13.99 7.43
C PHE A 136 -5.98 15.20 7.08
N PHE A 137 -5.37 16.33 6.71
CA PHE A 137 -6.10 17.52 6.28
C PHE A 137 -6.87 17.27 4.98
N LEU A 138 -6.19 16.73 3.97
CA LEU A 138 -6.75 16.51 2.63
C LEU A 138 -7.72 15.33 2.59
N SER A 139 -7.55 14.33 3.46
CA SER A 139 -8.34 13.09 3.43
C SER A 139 -9.86 13.36 3.52
N LYS A 140 -10.31 14.29 4.36
CA LYS A 140 -11.73 14.65 4.45
C LYS A 140 -12.28 15.22 3.14
N TRP A 141 -11.50 16.10 2.50
CA TRP A 141 -11.89 16.73 1.26
C TRP A 141 -11.95 15.70 0.14
N PHE A 142 -10.91 14.86 0.05
CA PHE A 142 -10.78 13.86 -0.99
C PHE A 142 -11.92 12.83 -0.94
N TYR A 143 -12.26 12.32 0.25
CA TYR A 143 -13.41 11.41 0.42
C TYR A 143 -14.73 11.98 -0.11
N ARG A 144 -15.05 13.24 0.21
CA ARG A 144 -16.27 13.90 -0.26
C ARG A 144 -16.29 14.07 -1.78
N MET A 145 -15.13 14.31 -2.37
CA MET A 145 -14.98 14.54 -3.80
C MET A 145 -15.01 13.24 -4.61
N ILE A 146 -14.48 12.14 -4.07
CA ILE A 146 -14.57 10.80 -4.69
C ILE A 146 -16.02 10.42 -4.97
N ILE A 147 -16.95 10.70 -4.07
CA ILE A 147 -18.36 10.32 -4.26
C ILE A 147 -18.98 11.05 -5.47
N LYS A 148 -18.49 12.26 -5.78
CA LYS A 148 -19.07 13.14 -6.81
C LYS A 148 -18.35 13.08 -8.14
N VAL A 149 -17.04 12.86 -8.14
CA VAL A 149 -16.17 13.02 -9.33
C VAL A 149 -15.67 11.66 -9.79
N THR A 150 -16.09 11.25 -10.98
CA THR A 150 -15.72 9.96 -11.59
C THR A 150 -14.21 9.78 -11.73
N LEU A 151 -13.47 10.83 -12.11
CA LEU A 151 -12.01 10.77 -12.20
C LEU A 151 -11.37 10.48 -10.83
N LEU A 152 -11.90 11.03 -9.73
CA LEU A 152 -11.36 10.75 -8.41
C LEU A 152 -11.69 9.33 -7.93
N ARG A 153 -12.82 8.75 -8.36
CA ARG A 153 -13.07 7.31 -8.16
C ARG A 153 -12.08 6.45 -8.93
N PHE A 154 -11.79 6.80 -10.17
CA PHE A 154 -10.76 6.12 -10.96
C PHE A 154 -9.41 6.14 -10.22
N VAL A 155 -8.97 7.34 -9.80
CA VAL A 155 -7.73 7.51 -9.02
C VAL A 155 -7.78 6.68 -7.73
N ALA A 156 -8.92 6.67 -7.06
CA ALA A 156 -9.09 5.93 -5.83
C ALA A 156 -8.98 4.41 -6.02
N LEU A 157 -9.60 3.83 -7.05
CA LEU A 157 -9.45 2.41 -7.39
C LEU A 157 -8.01 2.08 -7.81
N PHE A 158 -7.39 2.96 -8.58
CA PHE A 158 -6.02 2.79 -9.06
C PHE A 158 -5.02 2.65 -7.91
N PHE A 159 -5.04 3.56 -6.93
CA PHE A 159 -4.16 3.44 -5.76
C PHE A 159 -4.53 2.26 -4.85
N SER A 160 -5.82 1.96 -4.69
CA SER A 160 -6.24 0.76 -3.94
C SER A 160 -5.71 -0.53 -4.56
N LEU A 161 -5.63 -0.61 -5.90
CA LEU A 161 -5.02 -1.74 -6.59
C LEU A 161 -3.52 -1.84 -6.35
N ILE A 162 -2.81 -0.72 -6.41
CA ILE A 162 -1.37 -0.69 -6.14
C ILE A 162 -1.11 -1.33 -4.78
N PHE A 163 -1.86 -0.92 -3.75
CA PHE A 163 -1.73 -1.50 -2.41
C PHE A 163 -2.01 -3.01 -2.39
N PHE A 164 -3.10 -3.44 -3.00
CA PHE A 164 -3.52 -4.84 -2.96
C PHE A 164 -2.51 -5.76 -3.68
N LEU A 165 -2.12 -5.39 -4.91
CA LEU A 165 -1.16 -6.15 -5.71
C LEU A 165 0.24 -6.13 -5.08
N SER A 166 0.70 -4.98 -4.56
CA SER A 166 2.03 -4.88 -3.99
C SER A 166 2.22 -5.71 -2.73
N ASN A 167 1.23 -5.74 -1.85
CA ASN A 167 1.27 -6.57 -0.67
C ASN A 167 1.13 -8.06 -1.01
N GLY A 168 0.30 -8.40 -2.00
CA GLY A 168 0.18 -9.78 -2.49
C GLY A 168 1.48 -10.30 -3.10
N LEU A 169 2.16 -9.49 -3.91
CA LEU A 169 3.43 -9.85 -4.53
C LEU A 169 4.58 -9.86 -3.52
N PHE A 170 4.62 -8.91 -2.58
CA PHE A 170 5.58 -8.91 -1.49
C PHE A 170 5.46 -10.17 -0.63
N LEU A 171 4.24 -10.62 -0.32
CA LEU A 171 4.02 -11.89 0.39
C LEU A 171 4.59 -13.07 -0.39
N LEU A 172 4.41 -13.11 -1.72
CA LEU A 172 5.00 -14.14 -2.57
C LEU A 172 6.53 -14.14 -2.46
N PHE A 173 7.18 -12.98 -2.56
CA PHE A 173 8.64 -12.86 -2.43
C PHE A 173 9.14 -13.23 -1.04
N LEU A 174 8.35 -12.97 -0.01
CA LEU A 174 8.69 -13.32 1.37
C LEU A 174 8.66 -14.84 1.58
N VAL A 175 7.67 -15.52 1.02
CA VAL A 175 7.48 -16.97 1.17
C VAL A 175 8.35 -17.76 0.18
N MET A 176 8.60 -17.20 -0.99
CA MET A 176 9.40 -17.81 -2.06
C MET A 176 10.49 -16.82 -2.53
N PRO A 177 11.59 -16.64 -1.77
CA PRO A 177 12.66 -15.68 -2.12
C PRO A 177 13.35 -15.97 -3.46
N GLU A 178 13.30 -17.23 -3.92
CA GLU A 178 13.78 -17.65 -5.24
C GLU A 178 12.98 -17.03 -6.39
N VAL A 179 11.76 -16.55 -6.11
CA VAL A 179 10.95 -15.78 -7.06
C VAL A 179 11.31 -14.31 -6.89
N HIS A 180 12.03 -13.75 -7.86
CA HIS A 180 12.44 -12.36 -7.81
C HIS A 180 12.75 -11.82 -9.20
N PHE A 181 12.69 -10.49 -9.31
CA PHE A 181 13.20 -9.75 -10.45
C PHE A 181 14.63 -9.30 -10.19
N GLU A 182 15.47 -9.38 -11.22
CA GLU A 182 16.84 -8.86 -11.22
C GLU A 182 17.07 -8.09 -12.52
N VAL A 183 17.19 -6.76 -12.39
CA VAL A 183 17.38 -5.81 -13.51
C VAL A 183 18.72 -5.08 -13.37
N GLY A 184 19.26 -5.01 -12.16
CA GLY A 184 20.55 -4.40 -11.87
C GLY A 184 20.49 -2.88 -11.68
N TRP A 185 19.37 -2.32 -11.20
CA TRP A 185 19.28 -0.90 -10.83
C TRP A 185 19.93 -0.61 -9.48
N PHE A 186 19.94 -1.60 -8.59
CA PHE A 186 20.56 -1.50 -7.27
C PHE A 186 21.53 -2.65 -7.02
N GLU A 187 22.61 -2.39 -6.26
CA GLU A 187 23.56 -3.44 -5.84
C GLU A 187 22.92 -4.52 -4.96
N ASN A 188 21.86 -4.18 -4.24
CA ASN A 188 21.12 -5.12 -3.43
C ASN A 188 19.96 -5.74 -4.25
N SER A 189 20.08 -7.02 -4.60
CA SER A 189 19.09 -7.72 -5.44
C SER A 189 17.67 -7.73 -4.84
N TYR A 190 17.51 -7.73 -3.52
CA TYR A 190 16.18 -7.65 -2.90
C TYR A 190 15.55 -6.27 -3.05
N ARG A 191 16.36 -5.21 -2.96
CA ARG A 191 15.91 -3.83 -3.21
C ARG A 191 15.57 -3.66 -4.69
N ASP A 192 16.38 -4.23 -5.57
CA ASP A 192 16.15 -4.23 -7.02
C ASP A 192 14.83 -4.92 -7.39
N ASN A 193 14.60 -6.10 -6.83
CA ASN A 193 13.36 -6.86 -6.98
C ASN A 193 12.13 -6.01 -6.59
N ILE A 194 12.12 -5.43 -5.39
CA ILE A 194 11.00 -4.58 -4.93
C ILE A 194 10.88 -3.33 -5.79
N ALA A 195 12.00 -2.73 -6.21
CA ALA A 195 11.96 -1.49 -6.99
C ALA A 195 11.31 -1.69 -8.36
N PHE A 196 11.69 -2.76 -9.07
CA PHE A 196 11.19 -3.08 -10.40
C PHE A 196 9.77 -3.63 -10.36
N SER A 197 9.50 -4.58 -9.46
CA SER A 197 8.16 -5.19 -9.33
C SER A 197 7.08 -4.15 -9.00
N THR A 198 7.38 -3.14 -8.18
CA THR A 198 6.45 -2.03 -7.93
C THR A 198 6.08 -1.26 -9.18
N LEU A 199 7.01 -1.03 -10.13
CA LEU A 199 6.69 -0.33 -11.36
C LEU A 199 5.78 -1.16 -12.27
N LEU A 200 6.01 -2.47 -12.34
CA LEU A 200 5.12 -3.39 -13.04
C LEU A 200 3.72 -3.33 -12.43
N ILE A 201 3.61 -3.33 -11.10
CA ILE A 201 2.34 -3.22 -10.39
C ILE A 201 1.63 -1.90 -10.65
N ILE A 202 2.36 -0.78 -10.72
CA ILE A 202 1.78 0.52 -11.08
C ILE A 202 1.19 0.46 -12.50
N GLY A 203 1.94 -0.11 -13.44
CA GLY A 203 1.45 -0.34 -14.81
C GLY A 203 0.23 -1.26 -14.85
N GLU A 204 0.25 -2.36 -14.10
CA GLU A 204 -0.84 -3.31 -14.00
C GLU A 204 -2.10 -2.71 -13.41
N SER A 205 -1.95 -1.99 -12.30
CA SER A 205 -3.04 -1.27 -11.64
C SER A 205 -3.70 -0.26 -12.57
N LEU A 206 -2.89 0.44 -13.39
CA LEU A 206 -3.41 1.40 -14.36
C LEU A 206 -4.23 0.70 -15.44
N LEU A 207 -3.70 -0.37 -16.04
CA LEU A 207 -4.38 -1.11 -17.10
C LEU A 207 -5.68 -1.76 -16.62
N LEU A 208 -5.67 -2.38 -15.44
CA LEU A 208 -6.87 -2.97 -14.83
C LEU A 208 -7.95 -1.92 -14.53
N THR A 209 -7.55 -0.77 -13.98
CA THR A 209 -8.49 0.33 -13.71
C THR A 209 -9.05 0.91 -15.01
N LEU A 210 -8.23 1.05 -16.06
CA LEU A 210 -8.68 1.49 -17.38
C LEU A 210 -9.66 0.49 -18.02
N ALA A 211 -9.43 -0.82 -17.86
CA ALA A 211 -10.32 -1.87 -18.36
C ALA A 211 -11.74 -1.71 -17.82
N LEU A 212 -11.84 -1.46 -16.51
CA LEU A 212 -13.11 -1.25 -15.82
C LEU A 212 -13.91 -0.08 -16.40
N TYR A 213 -13.23 1.03 -16.72
CA TYR A 213 -13.88 2.26 -17.19
C TYR A 213 -14.12 2.29 -18.70
N ILE A 214 -13.24 1.70 -19.50
CA ILE A 214 -13.31 1.79 -20.97
C ILE A 214 -14.22 0.69 -21.55
N ARG A 215 -14.62 -0.35 -20.77
CA ARG A 215 -15.54 -1.45 -21.15
C ARG A 215 -15.23 -2.18 -22.47
N ARG A 216 -14.14 -1.82 -23.15
CA ARG A 216 -13.69 -2.35 -24.45
C ARG A 216 -12.62 -3.43 -24.31
N TYR A 217 -11.85 -3.38 -23.22
CA TYR A 217 -10.80 -4.35 -22.95
C TYR A 217 -11.37 -5.49 -22.10
N SER A 218 -11.24 -6.73 -22.59
CA SER A 218 -11.55 -7.89 -21.78
C SER A 218 -10.45 -8.06 -20.73
N VAL A 219 -10.84 -8.36 -19.50
CA VAL A 219 -9.92 -8.73 -18.41
C VAL A 219 -9.02 -9.89 -18.85
N ILE A 220 -9.57 -10.81 -19.64
CA ILE A 220 -8.85 -11.93 -20.25
C ILE A 220 -7.69 -11.42 -21.13
N GLY A 221 -7.90 -10.37 -21.94
CA GLY A 221 -6.85 -9.77 -22.75
C GLY A 221 -5.73 -9.14 -21.91
N ILE A 222 -6.08 -8.54 -20.78
CA ILE A 222 -5.11 -7.95 -19.84
C ILE A 222 -4.32 -9.04 -19.11
N LEU A 223 -5.00 -10.09 -18.62
CA LEU A 223 -4.35 -11.27 -18.04
C LEU A 223 -3.37 -11.89 -19.03
N PHE A 224 -3.81 -12.10 -20.28
CA PHE A 224 -2.97 -12.63 -21.34
C PHE A 224 -1.75 -11.75 -21.60
N LEU A 225 -1.93 -10.43 -21.66
CA LEU A 225 -0.82 -9.48 -21.82
C LEU A 225 0.20 -9.60 -20.69
N PHE A 226 -0.23 -9.66 -19.42
CA PHE A 226 0.70 -9.80 -18.29
C PHE A 226 1.40 -11.15 -18.27
N THR A 227 0.71 -12.24 -18.58
CA THR A 227 1.35 -13.55 -18.71
C THR A 227 2.44 -13.51 -19.79
N LEU A 228 2.18 -12.88 -20.94
CA LEU A 228 3.18 -12.71 -21.99
C LEU A 228 4.38 -11.86 -21.53
N VAL A 229 4.13 -10.76 -20.82
CA VAL A 229 5.20 -9.88 -20.29
C VAL A 229 6.06 -10.63 -19.27
N HIS A 230 5.45 -11.35 -18.32
CA HIS A 230 6.20 -12.16 -17.35
C HIS A 230 6.99 -13.26 -18.04
N TYR A 231 6.39 -13.98 -19.00
CA TYR A 231 7.07 -15.00 -19.79
C TYR A 231 8.27 -14.42 -20.53
N TYR A 232 8.11 -13.25 -21.16
CA TYR A 232 9.21 -12.53 -21.81
C TYR A 232 10.33 -12.20 -20.81
N PHE A 233 10.01 -11.71 -19.62
CA PHE A 233 11.02 -11.43 -18.59
C PHE A 233 11.76 -12.68 -18.11
N VAL A 234 11.11 -13.85 -18.09
CA VAL A 234 11.81 -15.12 -17.83
C VAL A 234 12.79 -15.44 -18.96
N GLN A 235 12.40 -15.25 -20.23
CA GLN A 235 13.28 -15.52 -21.38
C GLN A 235 14.52 -14.64 -21.41
N VAL A 236 14.41 -13.38 -20.98
CA VAL A 236 15.56 -12.46 -20.89
C VAL A 236 16.28 -12.50 -19.54
N SER A 237 15.99 -13.49 -18.68
CA SER A 237 16.61 -13.66 -17.36
C SER A 237 16.46 -12.45 -16.43
N VAL A 238 15.37 -11.70 -16.58
CA VAL A 238 15.00 -10.60 -15.68
C VAL A 238 14.08 -11.09 -14.57
N PHE A 239 13.26 -12.10 -14.84
CA PHE A 239 12.35 -12.68 -13.85
C PHE A 239 12.75 -14.13 -13.56
N HIS A 240 13.19 -14.38 -12.34
CA HIS A 240 13.57 -15.69 -11.86
C HIS A 240 12.37 -16.36 -11.18
N VAL A 241 12.05 -17.57 -11.63
CA VAL A 241 10.88 -18.31 -11.17
C VAL A 241 11.32 -19.73 -10.83
N SER A 242 11.06 -20.15 -9.59
CA SER A 242 11.45 -21.49 -9.11
C SER A 242 10.50 -22.61 -9.55
N ASN A 243 9.23 -22.29 -9.84
CA ASN A 243 8.21 -23.25 -10.22
C ASN A 243 7.10 -22.62 -11.09
N GLU A 244 6.58 -23.36 -12.07
CA GLU A 244 5.45 -22.94 -12.92
C GLU A 244 4.17 -22.57 -12.13
N TYR A 245 3.97 -23.14 -10.93
CA TYR A 245 2.83 -22.76 -10.07
C TYR A 245 2.80 -21.27 -9.70
N VAL A 246 3.94 -20.57 -9.77
CA VAL A 246 4.03 -19.12 -9.55
C VAL A 246 3.15 -18.36 -10.53
N TYR A 247 3.05 -18.80 -11.79
CA TYR A 247 2.16 -18.15 -12.76
C TYR A 247 0.70 -18.25 -12.37
N LEU A 248 0.26 -19.37 -11.78
CA LEU A 248 -1.10 -19.52 -11.27
C LEU A 248 -1.38 -18.57 -10.10
N ILE A 249 -0.39 -18.36 -9.21
CA ILE A 249 -0.50 -17.39 -8.11
C ILE A 249 -0.63 -15.98 -8.67
N LEU A 250 0.21 -15.60 -9.64
CA LEU A 250 0.15 -14.27 -10.27
C LEU A 250 -1.20 -14.04 -10.97
N ILE A 251 -1.69 -15.02 -11.74
CA ILE A 251 -3.03 -14.95 -12.37
C ILE A 251 -4.13 -14.80 -11.30
N GLY A 252 -4.05 -15.58 -10.21
CA GLY A 252 -4.98 -15.49 -9.09
C GLY A 252 -4.98 -14.12 -8.42
N LEU A 253 -3.80 -13.51 -8.23
CA LEU A 253 -3.65 -12.15 -7.71
C LEU A 253 -4.28 -11.13 -8.66
N THR A 254 -4.01 -11.18 -9.96
CA THR A 254 -4.61 -10.25 -10.93
C THR A 254 -6.13 -10.38 -11.02
N VAL A 255 -6.66 -11.61 -11.05
CA VAL A 255 -8.11 -11.87 -11.09
C VAL A 255 -8.79 -11.38 -9.81
N SER A 256 -8.25 -11.69 -8.64
CA SER A 256 -8.81 -11.22 -7.37
C SER A 256 -8.77 -9.69 -7.26
N SER A 257 -7.70 -9.05 -7.74
CA SER A 257 -7.57 -7.60 -7.85
C SER A 257 -8.64 -6.98 -8.72
N TYR A 258 -8.96 -7.60 -9.87
CA TYR A 258 -10.04 -7.16 -10.73
C TYR A 258 -11.42 -7.24 -10.05
N PHE A 259 -11.71 -8.34 -9.35
CA PHE A 259 -12.95 -8.45 -8.57
C PHE A 259 -13.02 -7.44 -7.43
N PHE A 260 -11.89 -7.14 -6.79
CA PHE A 260 -11.79 -6.13 -5.75
C PHE A 260 -12.17 -4.74 -6.27
N ILE A 261 -11.69 -4.30 -7.44
CA ILE A 261 -12.09 -2.99 -7.99
C ILE A 261 -13.52 -2.95 -8.48
N LEU A 262 -14.08 -4.05 -9.00
CA LEU A 262 -15.50 -4.12 -9.34
C LEU A 262 -16.34 -3.88 -8.08
N TRP A 263 -16.02 -4.60 -7.01
CA TRP A 263 -16.68 -4.46 -5.72
C TRP A 263 -16.54 -3.04 -5.14
N GLY A 264 -15.33 -2.46 -5.18
CA GLY A 264 -15.06 -1.10 -4.69
C GLY A 264 -15.83 -0.03 -5.48
N ASN A 265 -15.88 -0.17 -6.81
CA ASN A 265 -16.64 0.74 -7.68
C ASN A 265 -18.14 0.66 -7.41
N ASP A 266 -18.69 -0.54 -7.25
CA ASP A 266 -20.11 -0.76 -6.94
C ASP A 266 -20.50 -0.11 -5.61
N ILE A 267 -19.63 -0.16 -4.60
CA ILE A 267 -19.85 0.53 -3.32
C ILE A 267 -19.97 2.04 -3.52
N TRP A 268 -19.06 2.66 -4.27
CA TRP A 268 -19.12 4.10 -4.50
C TRP A 268 -20.29 4.53 -5.37
N ILE A 269 -20.68 3.74 -6.37
CA ILE A 269 -21.88 3.99 -7.17
C ILE A 269 -23.13 3.93 -6.28
N LYS A 270 -23.26 2.89 -5.44
CA LYS A 270 -24.37 2.77 -4.47
C LYS A 270 -24.40 3.93 -3.48
N LYS A 271 -23.24 4.41 -3.03
CA LYS A 271 -23.13 5.57 -2.13
C LYS A 271 -23.57 6.86 -2.82
N GLN A 272 -23.18 7.07 -4.08
CA GLN A 272 -23.58 8.23 -4.88
C GLN A 272 -25.09 8.29 -5.07
N MET A 273 -25.76 7.15 -5.31
CA MET A 273 -27.22 7.10 -5.50
C MET A 273 -28.03 7.38 -4.22
N LYS A 274 -27.41 7.33 -3.04
CA LYS A 274 -28.06 7.58 -1.74
C LYS A 274 -27.90 9.02 -1.25
N MET A 275 -27.10 9.86 -1.94
CA MET A 275 -26.86 11.26 -1.61
C MET A 275 -27.67 12.19 -2.50
#